data_AF-A0AA91I7F5-F1
#
_entry.id   AF-A0AA91I7F5-F1
#
_cell.length_a   1.000
_cell.length_b   1.000
_cell.length_c   1.000
_cell.angle_alpha   90.00
_cell.angle_beta   90.00
_cell.angle_gamma   90.00
#
_symmetry.space_group_name_H-M   'P 1'
#
loop_
_entity.id
_entity.type
_entity.pdbx_description
1 polymer ?
#
loop_
_entity_poly.entity_id
_entity_poly.type
_entity_poly.pdbx_seq_one_letter_code
_entity_poly.pdbx_strand_id
1 'polypeptide(L)'
;MAPGATIEDELVAMARQTGELGADEPMRPTLRDFADHVAGRCARIGDLYGDWDHNAGDHIRAVMHQVPDLARGDAPGGDSVCE
;
A
#
# COMPACT_ATOMS: atom_id res chain seq x y z
N MET A 1 11.58 -5.62 -5.60
CA MET A 1 12.29 -4.65 -4.73
C MET A 1 13.77 -5.02 -4.71
N ALA A 2 14.65 -4.14 -5.19
CA ALA A 2 16.08 -4.30 -4.92
C ALA A 2 16.32 -4.17 -3.41
N PRO A 3 17.27 -4.89 -2.81
CA PRO A 3 17.52 -4.79 -1.38
C PRO A 3 17.86 -3.33 -1.01
N GLY A 4 17.01 -2.69 -0.20
CA GLY A 4 17.18 -1.33 0.30
C GLY A 4 16.37 -0.22 -0.41
N ALA A 5 15.63 -0.53 -1.48
CA ALA A 5 14.75 0.46 -2.11
C ALA A 5 13.43 0.61 -1.32
N THR A 6 13.04 1.85 -1.03
CA THR A 6 11.78 2.17 -0.35
C THR A 6 10.62 2.29 -1.34
N ILE A 7 9.37 2.24 -0.85
CA ILE A 7 8.19 2.55 -1.67
C ILE A 7 8.27 3.98 -2.21
N GLU A 8 8.85 4.90 -1.44
CA GLU A 8 9.06 6.29 -1.89
C GLU A 8 10.01 6.36 -3.09
N ASP A 9 11.09 5.56 -3.09
CA ASP A 9 12.01 5.48 -4.24
C ASP A 9 11.31 4.93 -5.50
N GLU A 10 10.43 3.94 -5.33
CA GLU A 10 9.63 3.39 -6.43
C GLU A 10 8.65 4.44 -6.98
N LEU A 11 7.95 5.19 -6.12
CA LEU A 11 7.04 6.25 -6.54
C LEU A 11 7.78 7.39 -7.27
N VAL A 12 8.97 7.77 -6.82
CA VAL A 12 9.82 8.75 -7.52
C VAL A 12 10.23 8.24 -8.89
N ALA A 13 10.64 6.97 -8.99
CA ALA A 13 11.01 6.37 -10.28
C ALA A 13 9.83 6.33 -11.25
N MET A 14 8.64 5.96 -10.78
CA MET A 14 7.41 5.99 -11.58
C MET A 14 7.06 7.39 -12.06
N ALA A 15 7.09 8.38 -11.16
CA ALA A 15 6.78 9.77 -11.51
C ALA A 15 7.75 10.35 -12.55
N ARG A 16 9.04 9.99 -12.48
CA ARG A 16 10.03 10.34 -13.51
C ARG A 16 9.73 9.64 -14.83
N GLN A 17 9.38 8.36 -14.79
CA GLN A 17 9.04 7.59 -15.98
C GLN A 17 7.82 8.17 -16.71
N THR A 18 6.83 8.71 -15.99
CA THR A 18 5.64 9.34 -16.58
C THR A 18 5.84 10.80 -16.94
N GLY A 19 7.00 11.40 -16.63
CA GLY A 19 7.28 12.82 -16.84
C GLY A 19 6.60 13.76 -15.84
N GLU A 20 6.04 13.24 -14.75
CA GLU A 20 5.44 14.03 -13.67
C GLU A 20 6.46 14.65 -12.73
N LEU A 21 7.70 14.15 -12.75
CA LEU A 21 8.86 14.76 -12.09
C LEU A 21 10.02 14.87 -13.06
N GLY A 22 10.77 15.96 -12.96
CA GLY A 22 12.10 16.09 -13.56
C GLY A 22 13.12 15.11 -12.97
N ALA A 23 14.25 14.93 -13.67
CA ALA A 23 15.31 13.99 -13.25
C ALA A 23 15.83 14.25 -11.83
N ASP A 24 15.99 15.52 -11.46
CA ASP A 24 16.50 15.95 -10.15
C ASP A 24 15.42 16.65 -9.30
N GLU A 25 14.16 16.61 -9.74
CA GLU A 25 13.07 17.20 -8.99
C GLU A 25 12.76 16.36 -7.75
N PRO A 26 12.69 16.97 -6.55
CA PRO A 26 12.27 16.24 -5.36
C PRO A 26 10.79 15.84 -5.45
N MET A 27 10.41 14.77 -4.75
CA MET A 27 9.01 14.38 -4.65
C MET A 27 8.17 15.53 -4.08
N ARG A 28 7.15 15.96 -4.83
CA ARG A 28 6.19 16.97 -4.37
C ARG A 28 5.23 16.33 -3.36
N PRO A 29 4.97 16.96 -2.20
CA PRO A 29 4.04 16.40 -1.19
C PRO A 29 2.66 16.07 -1.77
N THR A 30 2.12 16.95 -2.62
CA THR A 30 0.80 16.74 -3.25
C THR A 30 0.77 15.54 -4.20
N LEU A 31 1.88 15.23 -4.88
CA LEU A 31 1.98 14.07 -5.77
C LEU A 31 2.07 12.77 -4.96
N ARG A 32 2.80 12.80 -3.85
CA ARG A 32 2.84 11.71 -2.87
C ARG A 32 1.45 11.43 -2.29
N ASP A 33 0.78 12.46 -1.79
CA ASP A 33 -0.58 12.32 -1.23
C ASP A 33 -1.56 11.77 -2.27
N PHE A 34 -1.45 12.21 -3.53
CA PHE A 34 -2.24 11.68 -4.62
C PHE A 34 -1.98 10.19 -4.87
N ALA A 35 -0.71 9.77 -4.92
CA ALA A 35 -0.34 8.36 -5.06
C ALA A 35 -0.89 7.52 -3.91
N ASP A 36 -0.81 8.02 -2.67
CA ASP A 36 -1.39 7.38 -1.48
C ASP A 36 -2.93 7.25 -1.60
N HIS A 37 -3.61 8.26 -2.13
CA HIS A 37 -5.06 8.21 -2.34
C HIS A 37 -5.46 7.20 -3.42
N VAL A 38 -4.67 7.10 -4.50
CA VAL A 38 -4.88 6.10 -5.56
C VAL A 38 -4.66 4.70 -5.00
N ALA A 39 -3.57 4.47 -4.27
CA ALA A 39 -3.31 3.18 -3.62
C ALA A 39 -4.42 2.80 -2.63
N GLY A 40 -4.88 3.76 -1.81
CA GLY A 40 -6.00 3.55 -0.90
C GLY A 40 -7.32 3.24 -1.63
N ARG A 41 -7.55 3.79 -2.83
CA ARG A 41 -8.70 3.43 -3.66
C ARG A 41 -8.56 2.00 -4.22
N CYS A 42 -7.37 1.60 -4.65
CA CYS A 42 -7.10 0.23 -5.08
C CYS A 42 -7.32 -0.77 -3.93
N ALA A 43 -6.87 -0.43 -2.71
CA ALA A 43 -7.10 -1.25 -1.53
C ALA A 43 -8.60 -1.46 -1.28
N ARG A 44 -9.42 -0.39 -1.34
CA ARG A 44 -10.88 -0.49 -1.20
C ARG A 44 -11.56 -1.35 -2.26
N ILE A 45 -11.03 -1.36 -3.48
CA ILE A 45 -11.52 -2.28 -4.52
C ILE A 45 -11.11 -3.72 -4.15
N GLY A 46 -9.87 -3.90 -3.71
CA GLY A 46 -9.30 -5.18 -3.27
C GLY A 46 -10.02 -5.80 -2.07
N ASP A 47 -10.65 -5.00 -1.19
CA ASP A 47 -11.49 -5.49 -0.08
C ASP A 47 -12.65 -6.36 -0.58
N LEU A 48 -13.07 -6.21 -1.84
CA LEU A 48 -14.12 -7.03 -2.48
C LEU A 48 -13.60 -8.36 -3.05
N TYR A 49 -12.28 -8.58 -3.04
CA TYR A 49 -11.62 -9.74 -3.64
C TYR A 49 -10.77 -10.46 -2.59
N GLY A 50 -11.37 -11.48 -1.97
CA GLY A 50 -10.74 -12.27 -0.92
C GLY A 50 -11.74 -13.14 -0.17
N ASP A 51 -11.24 -13.86 0.83
CA ASP A 51 -12.05 -14.43 1.90
C ASP A 51 -11.97 -13.54 3.16
N TRP A 52 -12.55 -14.01 4.26
CA TRP A 52 -12.58 -13.24 5.52
C TRP A 52 -11.19 -13.00 6.12
N ASP A 53 -10.21 -13.84 5.82
CA ASP A 53 -8.87 -13.82 6.45
C ASP A 53 -7.81 -13.22 5.51
N HIS A 54 -8.06 -13.21 4.21
CA HIS A 54 -7.14 -12.71 3.21
C HIS A 54 -7.86 -12.03 2.04
N ASN A 55 -7.77 -10.70 1.98
CA ASN A 55 -8.22 -9.93 0.81
C ASN A 55 -7.09 -9.13 0.16
N ALA A 56 -7.25 -8.86 -1.13
CA ALA A 56 -6.28 -8.12 -1.92
C ALA A 56 -6.07 -6.69 -1.39
N GLY A 57 -7.07 -6.11 -0.70
CA GLY A 57 -6.96 -4.79 -0.08
C GLY A 57 -5.93 -4.74 1.03
N ASP A 58 -5.95 -5.74 1.92
CA ASP A 58 -4.99 -5.86 3.02
C ASP A 58 -3.58 -6.10 2.52
N HIS A 59 -3.42 -6.87 1.44
CA HIS A 59 -2.13 -7.03 0.79
C HIS A 59 -1.59 -5.68 0.26
N ILE A 60 -2.43 -4.86 -0.38
CA ILE A 60 -2.04 -3.53 -0.87
C ILE A 60 -1.62 -2.62 0.29
N ARG A 61 -2.38 -2.61 1.39
CA ARG A 61 -2.04 -1.82 2.60
C ARG A 61 -0.72 -2.27 3.22
N ALA A 62 -0.51 -3.57 3.33
CA ALA A 62 0.70 -4.15 3.91
C ALA A 62 1.95 -3.77 3.10
N VAL A 63 1.88 -3.83 1.77
CA VAL A 63 2.98 -3.42 0.88
C VAL A 63 3.24 -1.92 0.99
N MET A 64 2.19 -1.09 0.90
CA MET A 64 2.32 0.38 0.91
C MET A 64 2.88 0.95 2.21
N HIS A 65 2.44 0.40 3.35
CA HIS A 65 2.88 0.86 4.67
C HIS A 65 4.06 0.08 5.23
N GLN A 66 4.59 -0.90 4.48
CA GLN A 66 5.64 -1.81 4.94
C GLN A 66 5.28 -2.49 6.28
N VAL A 67 4.00 -2.82 6.47
CA VAL A 67 3.49 -3.49 7.67
C VAL A 67 3.22 -4.96 7.32
N PRO A 68 4.19 -5.88 7.53
CA PRO A 68 4.04 -7.28 7.15
C PRO A 68 2.92 -8.01 7.92
N ASP A 69 2.54 -7.53 9.10
CA ASP A 69 1.54 -8.19 9.94
C ASP A 69 0.10 -8.09 9.38
N LEU A 70 -0.21 -7.07 8.58
CA LEU A 70 -1.51 -6.99 7.88
C LEU A 70 -1.62 -7.99 6.73
N ALA A 71 -0.49 -8.51 6.21
CA ALA A 71 -0.50 -9.51 5.15
C ALA A 71 -0.72 -10.94 5.67
N ARG A 72 -0.69 -11.17 7.00
CA ARG A 72 -0.77 -12.52 7.58
C ARG A 72 -2.18 -13.00 7.93
N GLY A 73 -3.19 -12.14 7.87
CA GLY A 73 -4.57 -12.54 8.23
C GLY A 73 -4.73 -12.89 9.71
N ASP A 74 -3.75 -12.57 10.57
CA ASP A 74 -3.89 -12.74 12.01
C ASP A 74 -4.78 -11.61 12.53
N ALA A 75 -6.10 -11.83 12.48
CA ALA A 75 -7.03 -11.07 13.29
C ALA A 75 -6.57 -11.15 14.75
N PRO A 76 -6.51 -10.04 15.51
CA PRO A 76 -6.21 -10.11 16.92
C PRO A 76 -7.31 -10.94 17.57
N GLY A 77 -6.94 -12.10 18.13
CA GLY A 77 -7.84 -13.04 18.78
C GLY A 77 -8.76 -12.34 19.76
N GLY A 78 -10.00 -12.14 19.34
CA GLY A 78 -11.11 -11.75 20.19
C GLY A 78 -11.82 -13.00 20.65
N ASP A 79 -11.46 -13.49 21.83
CA ASP A 79 -12.33 -14.37 22.60
C ASP A 79 -13.68 -13.66 22.74
N SER A 80 -14.67 -14.08 21.96
CA SER A 80 -16.07 -13.81 22.23
C SER A 80 -16.76 -15.15 22.43
N VAL A 81 -16.90 -15.49 23.71
CA VAL A 81 -17.75 -16.58 24.20
C VAL A 81 -19.16 -16.39 23.64
N CYS A 82 -19.71 -17.44 23.04
CA CYS A 82 -21.12 -17.49 22.67
C CYS A 82 -21.98 -17.63 23.94
N GLU A 83 -22.86 -16.66 24.20
CA GLU A 83 -24.11 -16.85 24.95
C GLU A 83 -25.30 -16.77 23.97
#